data_AF-A0A9W7L2D4-F1
#
_entry.id   AF-A0A9W7L2D4-F1
#
_cell.length_a   1.000
_cell.length_b   1.000
_cell.length_c   1.000
_cell.angle_alpha   90.00
_cell.angle_beta   90.00
_cell.angle_gamma   90.00
#
_symmetry.space_group_name_H-M   'P 1'
#
loop_
_entity.id
_entity.type
_entity.pdbx_description
1 polymer ?
#
loop_
_entity_poly.entity_id
_entity_poly.type
_entity_poly.pdbx_seq_one_letter_code
_entity_poly.pdbx_strand_id
1 'polypeptide(L)'
;MNFLILALLPGIVLGFQPTTKQALKDAIESHLTGSSDKGPINNWDTSLITDMSSLFCGSQYSSYCDCGSLCSEYQQFNEDISGWDTSQVTSMSYMFNRAYDFNQDISGWYTSQVTDMSYMFYYAFYFNQDISGWDTSQVTSMSYMFYYADNFNQDISGWDTSQVTSMSNMFRSALDFNQDISGWDTSQVTSMSSMFEYASNFNQDISGWNVCACTIFDDMFWGSGYSGSSLSTAQCTSCPSGRYTEGTGEYVQGGNPCQGCEAGKYSEEAATTCQGKVVSS
;
A
#
# COMPACT_ATOMS: atom_id res chain seq x y z
N MET A 1 19.35 -27.31 52.44
CA MET A 1 18.64 -26.66 51.31
C MET A 1 19.66 -25.88 50.52
N ASN A 2 20.08 -26.44 49.39
CA ASN A 2 21.09 -25.87 48.51
C ASN A 2 20.37 -24.83 47.64
N PHE A 3 20.59 -23.54 47.88
CA PHE A 3 20.17 -22.51 46.94
C PHE A 3 21.22 -22.44 45.84
N LEU A 4 20.87 -22.98 44.66
CA LEU A 4 21.63 -22.76 43.44
C LEU A 4 21.49 -21.27 43.08
N ILE A 5 22.52 -20.49 43.40
CA ILE A 5 22.69 -19.16 42.81
C ILE A 5 23.17 -19.41 41.39
N LEU A 6 22.25 -19.27 40.42
CA LEU A 6 22.61 -19.24 39.01
C LEU A 6 23.35 -17.92 38.77
N ALA A 7 24.67 -17.98 38.68
CA ALA A 7 25.49 -16.83 38.29
C ALA A 7 25.19 -16.50 36.82
N LEU A 8 24.39 -15.45 36.60
CA LEU A 8 24.23 -14.85 35.28
C LEU A 8 25.59 -14.23 34.88
N LEU A 9 26.06 -14.57 33.68
CA LEU A 9 27.25 -13.97 33.08
C LEU A 9 27.06 -12.45 32.99
N PRO A 10 28.11 -11.63 33.25
CA PRO A 10 28.04 -10.20 33.04
C PRO A 10 27.96 -9.94 31.52
N GLY A 11 26.79 -9.53 31.04
CA GLY A 11 26.59 -9.17 29.63
C GLY A 11 25.25 -9.57 29.01
N ILE A 12 24.40 -10.36 29.67
CA ILE A 12 23.03 -10.60 29.20
C ILE A 12 22.15 -9.45 29.68
N VAL A 13 22.05 -8.39 28.89
CA VAL A 13 20.87 -7.53 28.94
C VAL A 13 19.71 -8.44 28.53
N LEU A 14 18.78 -8.71 29.44
CA LEU A 14 17.51 -9.34 29.06
C LEU A 14 16.88 -8.40 28.01
N GLY A 15 16.85 -8.84 26.75
CA GLY A 15 16.36 -8.05 25.64
C GLY A 15 14.92 -7.59 25.88
N PHE A 16 14.60 -6.36 25.48
CA PHE A 16 13.22 -5.90 25.50
C PHE A 16 12.42 -6.71 24.47
N GLN A 17 11.47 -7.50 24.95
CA GLN A 17 10.58 -8.34 24.14
C GLN A 17 9.11 -8.04 24.50
N PRO A 18 8.45 -7.10 23.80
CA PRO A 18 7.04 -6.81 24.04
C PRO A 18 6.16 -8.00 23.61
N THR A 19 5.17 -8.35 24.43
CA THR A 19 4.21 -9.42 24.15
C THR A 19 2.89 -8.92 23.56
N THR A 20 2.72 -7.59 23.47
CA THR A 20 1.53 -6.96 22.91
C THR A 20 1.91 -5.75 22.08
N LYS A 21 1.08 -5.44 21.08
CA LYS A 21 1.19 -4.22 20.28
C LYS A 21 1.24 -2.96 21.14
N GLN A 22 0.40 -2.87 22.19
CA GLN A 22 0.39 -1.70 23.07
C GLN A 22 1.71 -1.55 23.82
N ALA A 23 2.28 -2.65 24.33
CA ALA A 23 3.58 -2.60 25.00
C ALA A 23 4.72 -2.17 24.06
N LEU A 24 4.68 -2.61 22.79
CA LEU A 24 5.61 -2.12 21.78
C LEU A 24 5.38 -0.63 21.50
N LYS A 25 4.12 -0.20 21.34
CA LYS A 25 3.79 1.21 21.09
C LYS A 25 4.22 2.14 22.23
N ASP A 26 3.96 1.77 23.48
CA ASP A 26 4.40 2.52 24.66
C ASP A 26 5.94 2.65 24.70
N ALA A 27 6.66 1.59 24.30
CA ALA A 27 8.10 1.61 24.23
C ALA A 27 8.62 2.53 23.10
N ILE A 28 8.00 2.51 21.92
CA ILE A 28 8.27 3.44 20.82
C ILE A 28 8.09 4.89 21.33
N GLU A 29 6.97 5.19 21.97
CA GLU A 29 6.68 6.54 22.48
C GLU A 29 7.69 6.99 23.54
N SER A 30 8.10 6.09 24.44
CA SER A 30 9.17 6.36 25.40
C SER A 30 10.52 6.60 24.71
N HIS A 31 10.80 5.91 23.60
CA HIS A 31 12.03 6.05 22.82
C HIS A 31 12.07 7.40 22.10
N LEU A 32 11.00 7.76 21.40
CA LEU A 32 10.86 9.03 20.68
C LEU A 32 10.98 10.25 21.62
N THR A 33 10.57 10.11 22.87
CA THR A 33 10.68 11.16 23.89
C THR A 33 11.99 11.13 24.68
N GLY A 34 12.95 10.28 24.29
CA GLY A 34 14.26 10.16 24.96
C GLY A 34 14.20 9.58 26.38
N SER A 35 13.09 8.95 26.74
CA SER A 35 12.82 8.40 28.08
C SER A 35 13.00 6.87 28.17
N SER A 36 13.30 6.20 27.04
CA SER A 36 13.43 4.74 26.97
C SER A 36 14.69 4.22 27.66
N ASP A 37 14.52 3.14 28.43
CA ASP A 37 15.59 2.34 29.03
C ASP A 37 15.83 1.01 28.28
N LYS A 38 15.22 0.83 27.09
CA LYS A 38 15.19 -0.44 26.34
C LYS A 38 16.37 -0.65 25.39
N GLY A 39 17.35 0.26 25.41
CA GLY A 39 18.46 0.25 24.45
C GLY A 39 18.01 0.64 23.03
N PRO A 40 18.89 0.46 22.02
CA PRO A 40 18.62 0.86 20.65
C PRO A 40 17.37 0.15 20.08
N ILE A 41 16.50 0.90 19.39
CA ILE A 41 15.24 0.41 18.85
C ILE A 41 15.39 -0.76 17.87
N ASN A 42 16.48 -0.81 17.10
CA ASN A 42 16.73 -1.91 16.15
C ASN A 42 16.98 -3.27 16.82
N ASN A 43 17.34 -3.29 18.12
CA ASN A 43 17.69 -4.50 18.86
C ASN A 43 16.51 -5.07 19.66
N TRP A 44 15.32 -4.49 19.53
CA TRP A 44 14.13 -4.97 20.24
C TRP A 44 13.64 -6.28 19.62
N ASP A 45 13.36 -7.25 20.47
CA ASP A 45 12.84 -8.55 20.05
C ASP A 45 11.33 -8.46 19.81
N THR A 46 10.92 -8.25 18.57
CA THR A 46 9.50 -8.13 18.19
C THR A 46 8.84 -9.46 17.81
N SER A 47 9.49 -10.61 18.07
CA SER A 47 9.06 -11.92 17.56
C SER A 47 7.68 -12.40 18.04
N LEU A 48 7.13 -11.76 19.08
CA LEU A 48 5.83 -12.08 19.66
C LEU A 48 4.70 -11.15 19.17
N ILE A 49 5.02 -10.16 18.33
CA ILE A 49 4.06 -9.18 17.83
C ILE A 49 3.42 -9.70 16.54
N THR A 50 2.09 -9.78 16.54
CA THR A 50 1.31 -10.20 15.37
C THR A 50 0.60 -9.05 14.66
N ASP A 51 0.46 -7.89 15.32
CA ASP A 51 -0.18 -6.70 14.75
C ASP A 51 0.75 -5.50 14.92
N MET A 52 1.26 -4.99 13.79
CA MET A 52 2.09 -3.80 13.70
C MET A 52 1.34 -2.59 13.13
N SER A 53 0.02 -2.69 12.95
CA SER A 53 -0.75 -1.60 12.37
C SER A 53 -0.63 -0.31 13.19
N SER A 54 -0.46 0.82 12.53
CA SER A 54 -0.40 2.16 13.16
C SER A 54 0.70 2.37 14.21
N LEU A 55 1.77 1.55 14.23
CA LEU A 55 2.87 1.70 15.20
C LEU A 55 3.62 3.02 15.05
N PHE A 56 3.85 3.48 13.82
CA PHE A 56 4.51 4.76 13.50
C PHE A 56 3.57 5.73 12.78
N CYS A 57 2.26 5.66 13.09
CA CYS A 57 1.30 6.58 12.49
C CYS A 57 1.47 8.00 13.02
N GLY A 58 1.76 8.95 12.12
CA GLY A 58 1.88 10.39 12.34
C GLY A 58 0.61 11.19 12.03
N SER A 59 -0.57 10.55 12.04
CA SER A 59 -1.87 11.20 11.77
C SER A 59 -2.52 11.78 13.02
N GLN A 60 -2.90 13.05 12.95
CA GLN A 60 -3.72 13.75 13.95
C GLN A 60 -5.23 13.45 13.84
N TYR A 61 -5.64 12.60 12.88
CA TYR A 61 -7.04 12.32 12.59
C TYR A 61 -7.46 10.97 13.16
N SER A 62 -8.27 11.03 14.22
CA SER A 62 -8.67 9.88 15.06
C SER A 62 -9.53 8.80 14.37
N SER A 63 -9.95 8.99 13.12
CA SER A 63 -10.77 7.98 12.42
C SER A 63 -9.98 6.74 11.98
N TYR A 64 -8.64 6.80 11.96
CA TYR A 64 -7.80 5.72 11.42
C TYR A 64 -6.65 5.36 12.37
N CYS A 65 -5.92 6.37 12.85
CA CYS A 65 -4.90 6.26 13.89
C CYS A 65 -4.62 7.65 14.46
N ASP A 66 -4.16 7.72 15.71
CA ASP A 66 -3.92 8.96 16.44
C ASP A 66 -2.50 8.98 17.01
N CYS A 67 -1.70 9.98 16.62
CA CYS A 67 -0.36 10.24 17.15
C CYS A 67 -0.36 11.03 18.46
N GLY A 68 -1.51 11.52 18.92
CA GLY A 68 -1.63 12.31 20.15
C GLY A 68 -0.72 13.53 20.13
N SER A 69 0.09 13.72 21.17
CA SER A 69 1.07 14.81 21.24
C SER A 69 2.37 14.54 20.50
N LEU A 70 2.56 13.33 19.95
CA LEU A 70 3.83 12.87 19.35
C LEU A 70 3.81 12.88 17.81
N CYS A 71 2.89 13.63 17.20
CA CYS A 71 2.75 13.66 15.76
C CYS A 71 4.03 14.10 15.03
N SER A 72 4.75 15.07 15.57
CA SER A 72 6.00 15.55 14.98
C SER A 72 7.07 14.45 14.97
N GLU A 73 7.17 13.70 16.06
CA GLU A 73 8.13 12.62 16.25
C GLU A 73 7.84 11.44 15.30
N TYR A 74 6.56 11.04 15.18
CA TYR A 74 6.17 10.00 14.23
C TYR A 74 6.35 10.45 12.77
N GLN A 75 6.03 11.70 12.45
CA GLN A 75 6.20 12.25 11.10
C GLN A 75 7.68 12.31 10.67
N GLN A 76 8.59 12.53 11.62
CA GLN A 76 10.04 12.61 11.40
C GLN A 76 10.76 11.28 11.66
N PHE A 77 10.02 10.22 12.01
CA PHE A 77 10.62 8.94 12.36
C PHE A 77 11.37 8.35 11.16
N ASN A 78 12.67 8.09 11.35
CA ASN A 78 13.55 7.54 10.32
C ASN A 78 14.72 6.76 10.95
N GLU A 79 14.49 6.10 12.10
CA GLU A 79 15.50 5.29 12.78
C GLU A 79 15.47 3.84 12.30
N ASP A 80 16.65 3.20 12.28
CA ASP A 80 16.83 1.82 11.83
C ASP A 80 15.98 0.83 12.67
N ILE A 81 15.16 0.06 11.97
CA ILE A 81 14.31 -1.01 12.51
C ILE A 81 14.45 -2.31 11.67
N SER A 82 15.53 -2.42 10.89
CA SER A 82 15.81 -3.59 10.05
C SER A 82 15.95 -4.88 10.86
N GLY A 83 16.35 -4.78 12.14
CA GLY A 83 16.51 -5.91 13.06
C GLY A 83 15.22 -6.48 13.65
N TRP A 84 14.06 -5.87 13.38
CA TRP A 84 12.78 -6.35 13.90
C TRP A 84 12.38 -7.69 13.26
N ASP A 85 11.93 -8.63 14.09
CA ASP A 85 11.30 -9.87 13.64
C ASP A 85 9.82 -9.62 13.33
N THR A 86 9.46 -9.73 12.04
CA THR A 86 8.09 -9.58 11.54
C THR A 86 7.44 -10.91 11.15
N SER A 87 8.07 -12.05 11.44
CA SER A 87 7.66 -13.38 10.94
C SER A 87 6.28 -13.84 11.40
N GLN A 88 5.74 -13.26 12.47
CA GLN A 88 4.40 -13.54 13.01
C GLN A 88 3.39 -12.43 12.70
N VAL A 89 3.79 -11.37 11.99
CA VAL A 89 2.94 -10.21 11.74
C VAL A 89 1.90 -10.54 10.67
N THR A 90 0.64 -10.32 11.01
CA THR A 90 -0.51 -10.52 10.12
C THR A 90 -1.08 -9.20 9.59
N SER A 91 -0.81 -8.08 10.25
CA SER A 91 -1.28 -6.75 9.82
C SER A 91 -0.19 -5.70 9.94
N MET A 92 0.01 -4.95 8.85
CA MET A 92 0.89 -3.79 8.76
C MET A 92 0.12 -2.52 8.34
N SER A 93 -1.21 -2.54 8.42
CA SER A 93 -2.01 -1.42 7.94
C SER A 93 -1.71 -0.13 8.71
N TYR A 94 -1.65 1.00 8.01
CA TYR A 94 -1.30 2.30 8.58
C TYR A 94 0.06 2.38 9.32
N MET A 95 0.94 1.36 9.23
CA MET A 95 2.15 1.29 10.07
C MET A 95 3.01 2.55 9.99
N PHE A 96 3.23 3.10 8.79
CA PHE A 96 3.97 4.35 8.53
C PHE A 96 3.06 5.45 7.96
N ASN A 97 1.77 5.45 8.32
CA ASN A 97 0.83 6.47 7.89
C ASN A 97 1.32 7.86 8.32
N ARG A 98 1.60 8.75 7.34
CA ARG A 98 2.16 10.08 7.53
C ARG A 98 3.51 10.10 8.26
N ALA A 99 4.29 9.01 8.20
CA ALA A 99 5.70 9.04 8.58
C ALA A 99 6.49 9.69 7.42
N TYR A 100 6.36 11.01 7.27
CA TYR A 100 6.84 11.79 6.12
C TYR A 100 8.29 11.45 5.75
N ASP A 101 9.17 11.37 6.76
CA ASP A 101 10.61 11.22 6.59
C ASP A 101 11.10 9.76 6.58
N PHE A 102 10.21 8.78 6.77
CA PHE A 102 10.61 7.38 6.87
C PHE A 102 11.17 6.84 5.56
N ASN A 103 12.42 6.36 5.59
CA ASN A 103 13.10 5.78 4.44
C ASN A 103 14.20 4.77 4.86
N GLN A 104 13.94 3.98 5.91
CA GLN A 104 14.88 2.97 6.41
C GLN A 104 14.69 1.62 5.72
N ASP A 105 15.80 0.90 5.57
CA ASP A 105 15.81 -0.43 4.95
C ASP A 105 14.96 -1.42 5.76
N ILE A 106 13.96 -1.96 5.08
CA ILE A 106 13.02 -2.98 5.57
C ILE A 106 12.92 -4.16 4.59
N SER A 107 13.91 -4.31 3.71
CA SER A 107 13.99 -5.38 2.72
C SER A 107 14.06 -6.76 3.37
N GLY A 108 14.65 -6.84 4.57
CA GLY A 108 14.81 -8.09 5.33
C GLY A 108 13.58 -8.55 6.11
N TRP A 109 12.47 -7.81 6.08
CA TRP A 109 11.26 -8.18 6.80
C TRP A 109 10.56 -9.39 6.17
N TYR A 110 10.05 -10.27 7.03
CA TYR A 110 9.21 -11.40 6.65
C TYR A 110 7.74 -10.96 6.57
N THR A 111 7.12 -11.06 5.39
CA THR A 111 5.74 -10.62 5.15
C THR A 111 4.77 -11.74 4.79
N SER A 112 5.21 -13.01 4.79
CA SER A 112 4.44 -14.16 4.29
C SER A 112 3.13 -14.46 5.05
N GLN A 113 2.93 -13.84 6.22
CA GLN A 113 1.69 -13.94 7.01
C GLN A 113 0.81 -12.68 6.95
N VAL A 114 1.29 -11.61 6.31
CA VAL A 114 0.60 -10.31 6.27
C VAL A 114 -0.59 -10.40 5.31
N THR A 115 -1.76 -10.02 5.80
CA THR A 115 -3.00 -10.03 5.00
C THR A 115 -3.51 -8.63 4.67
N ASP A 116 -3.04 -7.60 5.37
CA ASP A 116 -3.44 -6.21 5.21
C ASP A 116 -2.22 -5.27 5.24
N MET A 117 -1.97 -4.60 4.11
CA MET A 117 -0.95 -3.56 3.93
C MET A 117 -1.58 -2.19 3.61
N SER A 118 -2.89 -2.05 3.80
CA SER A 118 -3.59 -0.82 3.47
C SER A 118 -3.03 0.38 4.23
N TYR A 119 -2.89 1.51 3.54
CA TYR A 119 -2.35 2.77 4.10
C TYR A 119 -0.93 2.68 4.69
N MET A 120 -0.18 1.60 4.49
CA MET A 120 1.11 1.37 5.17
C MET A 120 2.08 2.53 4.97
N PHE A 121 2.22 3.08 3.76
CA PHE A 121 3.10 4.20 3.40
C PHE A 121 2.30 5.44 2.93
N TYR A 122 1.07 5.60 3.40
CA TYR A 122 0.21 6.74 3.08
C TYR A 122 0.88 8.06 3.54
N TYR A 123 1.19 8.97 2.62
CA TYR A 123 2.01 10.17 2.83
C TYR A 123 3.44 9.90 3.33
N ALA A 124 4.04 8.73 3.11
CA ALA A 124 5.48 8.54 3.40
C ALA A 124 6.33 9.12 2.24
N PHE A 125 6.39 10.45 2.15
CA PHE A 125 6.91 11.18 0.99
C PHE A 125 8.29 10.70 0.52
N TYR A 126 9.19 10.39 1.46
CA TYR A 126 10.57 10.03 1.16
C TYR A 126 10.81 8.52 1.03
N PHE A 127 9.82 7.67 1.29
CA PHE A 127 10.00 6.22 1.28
C PHE A 127 10.32 5.72 -0.13
N ASN A 128 11.47 5.06 -0.30
CA ASN A 128 11.89 4.48 -1.58
C ASN A 128 12.87 3.31 -1.38
N GLN A 129 12.62 2.46 -0.37
CA GLN A 129 13.47 1.30 -0.07
C GLN A 129 13.00 0.04 -0.78
N ASP A 130 13.96 -0.83 -1.11
CA ASP A 130 13.70 -2.09 -1.81
C ASP A 130 12.79 -3.00 -0.97
N ILE A 131 11.63 -3.32 -1.56
CA ILE A 131 10.61 -4.23 -1.01
C ILE A 131 10.22 -5.29 -2.06
N SER A 132 11.06 -5.49 -3.07
CA SER A 132 10.86 -6.47 -4.13
C SER A 132 10.79 -7.90 -3.60
N GLY A 133 11.50 -8.18 -2.49
CA GLY A 133 11.57 -9.48 -1.84
C GLY A 133 10.40 -9.82 -0.91
N TRP A 134 9.43 -8.93 -0.72
CA TRP A 134 8.28 -9.19 0.14
C TRP A 134 7.36 -10.24 -0.47
N ASP A 135 6.95 -11.20 0.35
CA ASP A 135 5.89 -12.15 0.03
C ASP A 135 4.53 -11.48 0.27
N THR A 136 3.78 -11.25 -0.82
CA THR A 136 2.45 -10.64 -0.80
C THR A 136 1.33 -11.65 -1.06
N SER A 137 1.61 -12.96 -1.09
CA SER A 137 0.66 -13.97 -1.56
C SER A 137 -0.60 -14.11 -0.68
N GLN A 138 -0.57 -13.58 0.55
CA GLN A 138 -1.70 -13.57 1.48
C GLN A 138 -2.36 -12.18 1.60
N VAL A 139 -1.82 -11.16 0.94
CA VAL A 139 -2.31 -9.78 1.04
C VAL A 139 -3.63 -9.66 0.29
N THR A 140 -4.64 -9.16 0.99
CA THR A 140 -6.00 -8.99 0.44
C THR A 140 -6.35 -7.54 0.15
N SER A 141 -5.65 -6.59 0.78
CA SER A 141 -5.84 -5.15 0.59
C SER A 141 -4.51 -4.41 0.53
N MET A 142 -4.34 -3.65 -0.55
CA MET A 142 -3.23 -2.70 -0.75
C MET A 142 -3.75 -1.27 -0.93
N SER A 143 -5.02 -1.04 -0.54
CA SER A 143 -5.68 0.26 -0.69
C SER A 143 -4.85 1.36 -0.03
N TYR A 144 -4.65 2.48 -0.72
CA TYR A 144 -3.94 3.66 -0.21
C TYR A 144 -2.47 3.43 0.19
N MET A 145 -1.87 2.28 -0.12
CA MET A 145 -0.55 1.89 0.40
C MET A 145 0.54 2.92 0.11
N PHE A 146 0.60 3.48 -1.11
CA PHE A 146 1.59 4.46 -1.56
C PHE A 146 0.97 5.81 -1.96
N TYR A 147 -0.22 6.14 -1.47
CA TYR A 147 -0.82 7.44 -1.77
C TYR A 147 0.06 8.56 -1.18
N TYR A 148 0.54 9.48 -2.02
CA TYR A 148 1.49 10.54 -1.67
C TYR A 148 2.84 10.01 -1.16
N ALA A 149 3.23 8.80 -1.56
CA ALA A 149 4.62 8.34 -1.44
C ALA A 149 5.41 8.86 -2.65
N ASP A 150 5.64 10.18 -2.69
CA ASP A 150 6.11 10.90 -3.87
C ASP A 150 7.35 10.28 -4.53
N ASN A 151 8.32 9.83 -3.74
CA ASN A 151 9.59 9.27 -4.21
C ASN A 151 9.56 7.76 -4.49
N PHE A 152 8.47 7.05 -4.18
CA PHE A 152 8.45 5.60 -4.26
C PHE A 152 8.48 5.13 -5.72
N ASN A 153 9.52 4.38 -6.09
CA ASN A 153 9.69 3.86 -7.44
C ASN A 153 10.51 2.55 -7.48
N GLN A 154 10.36 1.69 -6.47
CA GLN A 154 11.06 0.40 -6.40
C GLN A 154 10.32 -0.70 -7.16
N ASP A 155 11.08 -1.64 -7.72
CA ASP A 155 10.56 -2.77 -8.49
C ASP A 155 9.68 -3.66 -7.60
N ILE A 156 8.40 -3.72 -7.95
CA ILE A 156 7.37 -4.56 -7.32
C ILE A 156 6.68 -5.47 -8.35
N SER A 157 7.32 -5.67 -9.49
CA SER A 157 6.83 -6.54 -10.57
C SER A 157 6.64 -7.99 -10.11
N GLY A 158 7.42 -8.43 -9.12
CA GLY A 158 7.40 -9.77 -8.55
C GLY A 158 6.34 -10.05 -7.48
N TRP A 159 5.56 -9.04 -7.07
CA TRP A 159 4.52 -9.24 -6.06
C TRP A 159 3.38 -10.14 -6.57
N ASP A 160 2.95 -11.08 -5.74
CA ASP A 160 1.75 -11.88 -5.98
C ASP A 160 0.52 -11.07 -5.54
N THR A 161 -0.29 -10.63 -6.51
CA THR A 161 -1.52 -9.86 -6.29
C THR A 161 -2.79 -10.70 -6.44
N SER A 162 -2.68 -12.02 -6.60
CA SER A 162 -3.81 -12.91 -6.93
C SER A 162 -4.93 -12.95 -5.87
N GLN A 163 -4.62 -12.58 -4.62
CA GLN A 163 -5.59 -12.47 -3.52
C GLN A 163 -6.06 -11.04 -3.24
N VAL A 164 -5.50 -10.04 -3.93
CA VAL A 164 -5.83 -8.63 -3.67
C VAL A 164 -7.21 -8.30 -4.22
N THR A 165 -8.06 -7.74 -3.36
CA THR A 165 -9.44 -7.38 -3.71
C THR A 165 -9.64 -5.87 -3.84
N SER A 166 -8.73 -5.05 -3.31
CA SER A 166 -8.78 -3.59 -3.43
C SER A 166 -7.39 -2.98 -3.60
N MET A 167 -7.26 -2.18 -4.66
CA MET A 167 -6.09 -1.35 -4.99
C MET A 167 -6.47 0.14 -5.05
N SER A 168 -7.60 0.50 -4.46
CA SER A 168 -8.12 1.88 -4.46
C SER A 168 -7.07 2.86 -3.96
N ASN A 169 -6.82 3.94 -4.71
CA ASN A 169 -5.87 5.00 -4.39
C ASN A 169 -4.41 4.51 -4.12
N MET A 170 -4.03 3.28 -4.51
CA MET A 170 -2.75 2.69 -4.11
C MET A 170 -1.54 3.56 -4.49
N PHE A 171 -1.53 4.14 -5.69
CA PHE A 171 -0.47 5.01 -6.20
C PHE A 171 -0.95 6.43 -6.49
N ARG A 172 -2.06 6.86 -5.89
CA ARG A 172 -2.57 8.21 -6.09
C ARG A 172 -1.49 9.20 -5.69
N SER A 173 -1.21 10.19 -6.54
CA SER A 173 -0.15 11.18 -6.30
C SER A 173 1.24 10.60 -6.00
N ALA A 174 1.52 9.33 -6.31
CA ALA A 174 2.88 8.78 -6.23
C ALA A 174 3.67 9.25 -7.45
N LEU A 175 4.25 10.44 -7.34
CA LEU A 175 4.74 11.20 -8.49
C LEU A 175 5.83 10.47 -9.29
N ASP A 176 6.76 9.80 -8.61
CA ASP A 176 7.89 9.10 -9.24
C ASP A 176 7.58 7.68 -9.69
N PHE A 177 6.47 7.09 -9.26
CA PHE A 177 6.15 5.69 -9.53
C PHE A 177 5.94 5.43 -11.02
N ASN A 178 6.77 4.56 -11.60
CA ASN A 178 6.67 4.16 -13.01
C ASN A 178 7.22 2.74 -13.26
N GLN A 179 7.06 1.83 -12.32
CA GLN A 179 7.55 0.44 -12.45
C GLN A 179 6.58 -0.44 -13.23
N ASP A 180 7.15 -1.40 -13.98
CA ASP A 180 6.37 -2.37 -14.76
C ASP A 180 5.59 -3.31 -13.83
N ILE A 181 4.27 -3.17 -13.85
CA ILE A 181 3.31 -3.98 -13.09
C ILE A 181 2.35 -4.73 -14.04
N SER A 182 2.73 -4.87 -15.31
CA SER A 182 1.95 -5.58 -16.32
C SER A 182 1.67 -7.04 -15.96
N GLY A 183 2.54 -7.65 -15.15
CA GLY A 183 2.46 -9.04 -14.69
C GLY A 183 1.52 -9.30 -13.51
N TRP A 184 0.95 -8.27 -12.89
CA TRP A 184 0.04 -8.45 -11.75
C TRP A 184 -1.26 -9.17 -12.13
N ASP A 185 -1.69 -10.09 -11.28
CA ASP A 185 -3.02 -10.70 -11.37
C ASP A 185 -4.05 -9.79 -10.70
N THR A 186 -4.87 -9.13 -11.51
CA THR A 186 -5.94 -8.24 -11.04
C THR A 186 -7.32 -8.88 -11.06
N SER A 187 -7.42 -10.19 -11.32
CA SER A 187 -8.69 -10.87 -11.59
C SER A 187 -9.68 -10.88 -10.40
N GLN A 188 -9.19 -10.69 -9.18
CA GLN A 188 -10.00 -10.57 -7.96
C GLN A 188 -10.21 -9.11 -7.50
N VAL A 189 -9.59 -8.12 -8.16
CA VAL A 189 -9.67 -6.73 -7.74
C VAL A 189 -11.05 -6.17 -8.07
N THR A 190 -11.76 -5.72 -7.03
CA THR A 190 -13.11 -5.16 -7.14
C THR A 190 -13.13 -3.63 -7.24
N SER A 191 -12.05 -2.96 -6.83
CA SER A 191 -11.92 -1.51 -6.85
C SER A 191 -10.50 -1.05 -7.18
N MET A 192 -10.41 -0.18 -8.19
CA MET A 192 -9.20 0.53 -8.63
C MET A 192 -9.43 2.05 -8.67
N SER A 193 -10.46 2.54 -7.96
CA SER A 193 -10.78 3.97 -7.90
C SER A 193 -9.53 4.79 -7.57
N SER A 194 -9.27 5.81 -8.38
CA SER A 194 -8.16 6.74 -8.25
C SER A 194 -6.78 6.10 -8.11
N MET A 195 -6.59 4.84 -8.55
CA MET A 195 -5.35 4.09 -8.28
C MET A 195 -4.09 4.83 -8.73
N PHE A 196 -4.13 5.50 -9.89
CA PHE A 196 -3.03 6.28 -10.47
C PHE A 196 -3.38 7.76 -10.61
N GLU A 197 -4.44 8.24 -9.97
CA GLU A 197 -4.84 9.64 -10.06
C GLU A 197 -3.66 10.53 -9.66
N TYR A 198 -3.27 11.48 -10.51
CA TYR A 198 -2.07 12.32 -10.33
C TYR A 198 -0.71 11.61 -10.22
N ALA A 199 -0.59 10.32 -10.52
CA ALA A 199 0.69 9.64 -10.70
C ALA A 199 1.32 10.07 -12.03
N SER A 200 1.95 11.24 -12.06
CA SER A 200 2.33 11.93 -13.29
C SER A 200 3.38 11.19 -14.14
N ASN A 201 4.23 10.37 -13.53
CA ASN A 201 5.24 9.60 -14.25
C ASN A 201 4.76 8.21 -14.70
N PHE A 202 3.63 7.71 -14.18
CA PHE A 202 3.17 6.37 -14.48
C PHE A 202 2.71 6.26 -15.94
N ASN A 203 3.39 5.43 -16.74
CA ASN A 203 3.07 5.22 -18.15
C ASN A 203 3.43 3.80 -18.63
N GLN A 204 3.13 2.79 -17.81
CA GLN A 204 3.39 1.39 -18.14
C GLN A 204 2.23 0.73 -18.90
N ASP A 205 2.54 -0.26 -19.73
CA ASP A 205 1.52 -1.03 -20.45
C ASP A 205 0.85 -2.04 -19.52
N ILE A 206 -0.35 -1.71 -19.07
CA ILE A 206 -1.21 -2.56 -18.23
C ILE A 206 -2.43 -3.08 -19.01
N SER A 207 -2.38 -3.07 -20.34
CA SER A 207 -3.47 -3.55 -21.19
C SER A 207 -3.82 -5.02 -20.95
N GLY A 208 -2.87 -5.81 -20.43
CA GLY A 208 -3.03 -7.24 -20.12
C GLY A 208 -3.82 -7.54 -18.84
N TRP A 209 -4.12 -6.56 -18.00
CA TRP A 209 -4.83 -6.78 -16.73
C TRP A 209 -6.24 -7.33 -16.92
N ASN A 210 -6.61 -8.27 -16.05
CA ASN A 210 -7.96 -8.80 -15.95
C ASN A 210 -8.80 -7.94 -15.02
N VAL A 211 -9.69 -7.12 -15.55
CA VAL A 211 -10.46 -6.17 -14.74
C VAL A 211 -11.94 -6.54 -14.59
N CYS A 212 -12.28 -7.80 -14.80
CA CYS A 212 -13.66 -8.25 -14.89
C CYS A 212 -14.42 -8.28 -13.56
N ALA A 213 -13.70 -8.43 -12.45
CA ALA A 213 -14.27 -8.30 -11.10
C ALA A 213 -14.39 -6.83 -10.65
N CYS A 214 -13.72 -5.90 -11.34
CA CYS A 214 -13.66 -4.51 -10.93
C CYS A 214 -14.98 -3.79 -11.23
N THR A 215 -15.58 -3.20 -10.21
CA THR A 215 -16.85 -2.47 -10.29
C THR A 215 -16.69 -0.97 -10.07
N ILE A 216 -15.50 -0.52 -9.66
CA ILE A 216 -15.21 0.87 -9.31
C ILE A 216 -13.88 1.30 -9.97
N PHE A 217 -13.97 2.16 -10.98
CA PHE A 217 -12.83 2.72 -11.74
C PHE A 217 -12.72 4.25 -11.67
N ASP A 218 -13.56 4.88 -10.84
CA ASP A 218 -13.68 6.34 -10.77
C ASP A 218 -12.30 7.00 -10.70
N ASP A 219 -12.01 7.90 -11.63
CA ASP A 219 -10.81 8.74 -11.71
C ASP A 219 -9.46 7.99 -11.72
N MET A 220 -9.44 6.68 -12.03
CA MET A 220 -8.24 5.82 -11.96
C MET A 220 -6.99 6.44 -12.59
N PHE A 221 -7.12 7.12 -13.75
CA PHE A 221 -6.02 7.72 -14.49
C PHE A 221 -6.09 9.26 -14.56
N TRP A 222 -7.00 9.90 -13.83
CA TRP A 222 -7.17 11.35 -13.94
C TRP A 222 -5.91 12.09 -13.48
N GLY A 223 -5.35 12.93 -14.35
CA GLY A 223 -4.09 13.64 -14.09
C GLY A 223 -2.82 12.77 -14.05
N SER A 224 -2.91 11.48 -14.40
CA SER A 224 -1.75 10.58 -14.50
C SER A 224 -0.96 10.77 -15.80
N GLY A 225 0.23 10.18 -15.89
CA GLY A 225 1.02 10.10 -17.13
C GLY A 225 0.55 9.04 -18.13
N TYR A 226 -0.48 8.26 -17.79
CA TYR A 226 -0.87 7.08 -18.54
C TYR A 226 -1.39 7.47 -19.94
N SER A 227 -0.72 6.95 -20.96
CA SER A 227 -1.06 7.15 -22.38
C SER A 227 -1.46 5.86 -23.09
N GLY A 228 -1.60 4.75 -22.34
CA GLY A 228 -1.89 3.43 -22.87
C GLY A 228 -3.32 3.26 -23.39
N SER A 229 -3.56 2.11 -24.02
CA SER A 229 -4.88 1.74 -24.55
C SER A 229 -5.87 1.33 -23.46
N SER A 230 -7.12 1.06 -23.85
CA SER A 230 -8.13 0.49 -22.97
C SER A 230 -7.65 -0.83 -22.34
N LEU A 231 -8.01 -1.03 -21.07
CA LEU A 231 -7.72 -2.26 -20.32
C LEU A 231 -8.49 -3.44 -20.93
N SER A 232 -7.92 -4.65 -20.87
CA SER A 232 -8.53 -5.85 -21.44
C SER A 232 -9.79 -6.26 -20.68
N THR A 233 -10.91 -6.35 -21.39
CA THR A 233 -12.13 -7.02 -20.96
C THR A 233 -12.30 -8.39 -21.61
N ALA A 234 -11.30 -8.87 -22.34
CA ALA A 234 -11.37 -10.10 -23.14
C ALA A 234 -11.58 -11.36 -22.28
N GLN A 235 -11.23 -11.29 -20.99
CA GLN A 235 -11.36 -12.38 -20.03
C GLN A 235 -12.68 -12.33 -19.24
N CYS A 236 -13.56 -11.37 -19.52
CA CYS A 236 -14.79 -11.16 -18.74
C CYS A 236 -15.87 -12.15 -19.14
N THR A 237 -16.31 -12.98 -18.20
CA THR A 237 -17.45 -13.89 -18.37
C THR A 237 -18.80 -13.23 -18.05
N SER A 238 -18.77 -12.05 -17.43
CA SER A 238 -19.94 -11.23 -17.08
C SER A 238 -19.53 -9.77 -16.94
N CYS A 239 -20.44 -8.84 -17.25
CA CYS A 239 -20.21 -7.40 -17.07
C CYS A 239 -20.29 -7.04 -15.59
N PRO A 240 -19.25 -6.45 -14.98
CA PRO A 240 -19.36 -5.94 -13.64
C PRO A 240 -20.41 -4.83 -13.58
N SER A 241 -21.34 -4.91 -12.62
CA SER A 241 -22.32 -3.85 -12.38
C SER A 241 -21.67 -2.75 -11.53
N GLY A 242 -21.40 -1.58 -12.11
CA GLY A 242 -20.70 -0.45 -11.47
C GLY A 242 -21.27 0.93 -11.85
N ARG A 243 -20.85 1.98 -11.13
CA ARG A 243 -21.11 3.38 -11.51
C ARG A 243 -19.93 3.86 -12.36
N TYR A 244 -20.22 4.55 -13.45
CA TYR A 244 -19.23 5.10 -14.37
C TYR A 244 -19.44 6.61 -14.43
N THR A 245 -18.36 7.38 -14.32
CA THR A 245 -18.39 8.81 -14.58
C THR A 245 -17.94 9.04 -16.03
N GLU A 246 -18.85 9.57 -16.86
CA GLU A 246 -18.44 10.20 -18.10
C GLU A 246 -17.71 11.51 -17.73
N GLY A 247 -16.68 11.89 -18.49
CA GLY A 247 -15.81 13.06 -18.24
C GLY A 247 -16.50 14.44 -18.24
N THR A 248 -17.81 14.49 -18.07
CA THR A 248 -18.67 15.67 -17.84
C THR A 248 -19.15 15.78 -16.39
N GLY A 249 -18.93 14.76 -15.55
CA GLY A 249 -19.43 14.73 -14.17
C GLY A 249 -20.91 14.36 -14.04
N GLU A 250 -21.53 13.80 -15.08
CA GLU A 250 -22.90 13.29 -15.02
C GLU A 250 -22.94 11.80 -14.61
N TYR A 251 -23.79 11.48 -13.64
CA TYR A 251 -24.02 10.12 -13.14
C TYR A 251 -24.96 9.36 -14.08
N VAL A 252 -24.47 8.33 -14.77
CA VAL A 252 -25.34 7.42 -15.52
C VAL A 252 -25.78 6.27 -14.61
N GLN A 253 -27.02 6.32 -14.11
CA GLN A 253 -27.65 5.14 -13.50
C GLN A 253 -28.11 4.17 -14.60
N GLY A 254 -27.58 2.96 -14.58
CA GLY A 254 -28.15 1.82 -15.33
C GLY A 254 -27.63 1.59 -16.75
N GLY A 255 -26.47 2.14 -17.12
CA GLY A 255 -25.79 1.78 -18.37
C GLY A 255 -25.07 0.43 -18.25
N ASN A 256 -25.24 -0.45 -19.24
CA ASN A 256 -24.48 -1.69 -19.36
C ASN A 256 -23.02 -1.36 -19.77
N PRO A 257 -22.00 -1.63 -18.96
CA PRO A 257 -20.61 -1.30 -19.31
C PRO A 257 -20.05 -2.16 -20.43
N CYS A 258 -20.63 -3.32 -20.72
CA CYS A 258 -20.27 -4.08 -21.90
C CYS A 258 -20.90 -3.54 -23.19
N GLN A 259 -21.84 -2.59 -23.12
CA GLN A 259 -22.38 -1.90 -24.30
C GLN A 259 -21.46 -0.76 -24.79
N GLY A 260 -20.20 -0.75 -24.35
CA GLY A 260 -19.12 0.05 -24.94
C GLY A 260 -17.81 -0.73 -25.13
N CYS A 261 -17.74 -2.01 -24.74
CA CYS A 261 -16.54 -2.85 -24.83
C CYS A 261 -16.60 -3.84 -26.00
N GLU A 262 -17.10 -3.40 -27.17
CA GLU A 262 -16.86 -4.12 -28.41
C GLU A 262 -15.64 -3.53 -29.13
N ALA A 263 -14.51 -4.22 -29.06
CA ALA A 263 -13.51 -4.14 -30.11
C ALA A 263 -13.90 -5.14 -31.21
N GLY A 264 -14.65 -4.66 -32.22
CA GLY A 264 -14.38 -5.14 -33.58
C GLY A 264 -15.51 -5.53 -34.52
N LYS A 265 -16.78 -5.10 -34.37
CA LYS A 265 -17.72 -5.06 -35.52
C LYS A 265 -18.88 -4.07 -35.34
N TYR A 266 -18.74 -2.82 -35.78
CA TYR A 266 -19.88 -2.11 -36.39
C TYR A 266 -19.43 -1.29 -37.59
N SER A 267 -19.93 -1.70 -38.75
CA SER A 267 -19.97 -0.95 -40.01
C SER A 267 -20.77 0.34 -39.84
N GLU A 268 -20.34 1.39 -40.56
CA GLU A 268 -21.00 2.66 -40.91
C GLU A 268 -22.30 3.04 -40.17
N GLU A 269 -22.27 4.21 -39.50
CA GLU A 269 -23.36 4.93 -38.80
C GLU A 269 -23.70 4.54 -37.35
N ALA A 270 -22.76 4.76 -36.42
CA ALA A 270 -23.01 5.36 -35.09
C ALA A 270 -21.68 5.52 -34.32
N ALA A 271 -21.10 6.72 -34.37
CA ALA A 271 -19.83 7.07 -33.72
C ALA A 271 -20.05 8.05 -32.56
N THR A 272 -19.97 7.56 -31.31
CA THR A 272 -19.67 8.35 -30.10
C THR A 272 -19.07 7.42 -29.01
N THR A 273 -17.85 6.88 -29.17
CA THR A 273 -16.56 7.42 -28.70
C THR A 273 -16.32 7.33 -27.17
N CYS A 274 -15.78 6.20 -26.69
CA CYS A 274 -14.84 6.16 -25.56
C CYS A 274 -13.44 6.51 -26.10
N GLN A 275 -13.13 7.80 -26.26
CA GLN A 275 -11.77 8.28 -26.52
C GLN A 275 -11.35 9.16 -25.35
N GLY A 276 -10.37 8.68 -24.59
CA GLY A 276 -9.37 9.59 -24.02
C GLY A 276 -8.60 10.19 -25.18
N LYS A 277 -9.00 11.39 -25.64
CA LYS A 277 -8.15 12.21 -26.48
C LYS A 277 -7.20 12.99 -25.57
N VAL A 278 -5.90 12.80 -25.83
CA VAL A 278 -4.88 13.82 -25.62
C VAL A 278 -5.33 15.09 -26.35
N VAL A 279 -5.54 16.18 -25.62
CA VAL A 279 -5.59 17.52 -26.22
C VAL A 279 -4.22 18.14 -26.00
N SER A 280 -3.38 18.08 -27.03
CA SER A 280 -2.20 18.92 -27.13
C SER A 280 -2.61 20.33 -27.54
N SER A 281 -2.34 21.31 -26.68
CA SER A 281 -1.87 22.65 -27.04
C SER A 281 -1.17 23.26 -25.84
#